data_AF-A0A443IU86-F1
#
_entry.id   AF-A0A443IU86-F1
#
_cell.length_a   1.000
_cell.length_b   1.000
_cell.length_c   1.000
_cell.angle_alpha   90.00
_cell.angle_beta   90.00
_cell.angle_gamma   90.00
#
_symmetry.space_group_name_H-M   'P 1'
#
loop_
_entity.id
_entity.type
_entity.pdbx_description
1 polymer ?
#
loop_
_entity_poly.entity_id
_entity_poly.type
_entity_poly.pdbx_seq_one_letter_code
_entity_poly.pdbx_strand_id
1 'polypeptide(L)'
;MTIIFSTVAALCMGILAIFVRMKASRKPVSAKKILLPPVFMSTGALMFLHPYFRVTAVEILEAVTVGMLFSILLIKTSKFELREEAIYLKRSKAFGFILIVLLLIRLLFKSFLSQSIDVGELSGMFWILAFGMIVPWRLAMYLQYKKLSLKLNKDRSVSI
;
A
#
# COMPACT_ATOMS: atom_id res chain seq x y z
N MET A 1 -3.23 9.11 -30.40
CA MET A 1 -4.43 9.62 -29.70
C MET A 1 -4.76 8.85 -28.42
N THR A 2 -4.76 7.51 -28.44
CA THR A 2 -5.14 6.65 -27.29
C THR A 2 -4.18 6.71 -26.09
N ILE A 3 -2.87 6.86 -26.33
CA ILE A 3 -1.86 6.89 -25.26
C ILE A 3 -2.03 8.12 -24.36
N ILE A 4 -2.25 9.30 -24.94
CA ILE A 4 -2.42 10.56 -24.20
C ILE A 4 -3.66 10.48 -23.30
N PHE A 5 -4.78 9.98 -23.83
CA PHE A 5 -6.02 9.80 -23.05
C PHE A 5 -5.82 8.81 -21.90
N SER A 6 -5.15 7.68 -22.14
CA SER A 6 -4.87 6.68 -21.11
C SER A 6 -3.95 7.21 -19.99
N THR A 7 -2.98 8.06 -20.33
CA THR A 7 -2.06 8.66 -19.36
C THR A 7 -2.76 9.73 -18.52
N VAL A 8 -3.60 10.56 -19.13
CA VAL A 8 -4.38 11.58 -18.42
C VAL A 8 -5.39 10.92 -17.47
N ALA A 9 -6.10 9.88 -17.92
CA ALA A 9 -7.02 9.13 -17.07
C ALA A 9 -6.31 8.49 -15.86
N ALA A 10 -5.13 7.91 -16.07
CA ALA A 10 -4.32 7.33 -14.99
C ALA A 10 -3.86 8.39 -13.97
N LEU A 11 -3.44 9.58 -14.43
CA LEU A 11 -3.08 10.71 -13.56
C LEU A 11 -4.27 11.17 -12.72
N CYS A 12 -5.44 11.35 -13.33
CA CYS A 12 -6.66 11.75 -12.62
C CYS A 12 -7.06 10.73 -11.56
N MET A 13 -7.03 9.42 -11.87
CA MET A 13 -7.30 8.37 -10.88
C MET A 13 -6.28 8.38 -9.74
N GLY A 14 -4.99 8.60 -10.05
CA GLY A 14 -3.92 8.69 -9.04
C GLY A 14 -4.15 9.85 -8.06
N ILE A 15 -4.49 11.04 -8.57
CA ILE A 15 -4.80 12.23 -7.76
C ILE A 15 -6.03 12.00 -6.87
N LEU A 16 -7.11 11.46 -7.45
CA LEU A 16 -8.33 11.13 -6.70
C LEU A 16 -8.06 10.13 -5.58
N ALA A 17 -7.29 9.07 -5.86
CA ALA A 17 -6.93 8.06 -4.87
C ALA A 17 -6.14 8.65 -3.69
N ILE A 18 -5.22 9.58 -3.95
CA ILE A 18 -4.49 10.33 -2.92
C ILE A 18 -5.48 11.15 -2.07
N PHE A 19 -6.41 11.87 -2.72
CA PHE A 19 -7.36 12.73 -2.03
C PHE A 19 -8.33 11.96 -1.12
N VAL A 20 -8.87 10.84 -1.61
CA VAL A 20 -9.72 9.92 -0.81
C VAL A 20 -8.96 9.42 0.42
N ARG A 21 -7.69 9.05 0.23
CA ARG A 21 -6.86 8.54 1.33
C ARG A 21 -6.52 9.62 2.36
N MET A 22 -6.30 10.86 1.92
CA MET A 22 -6.12 12.01 2.81
C MET A 22 -7.35 12.22 3.70
N LYS A 23 -8.57 12.10 3.15
CA LYS A 23 -9.82 12.23 3.91
C LYS A 23 -10.01 11.08 4.91
N ALA A 24 -9.67 9.84 4.53
CA ALA A 24 -9.78 8.67 5.40
C ALA A 24 -8.88 8.73 6.65
N SER A 25 -7.77 9.46 6.59
CA SER A 25 -6.80 9.57 7.68
C SER A 25 -7.27 10.46 8.84
N ARG A 26 -8.40 11.18 8.70
CA ARG A 26 -8.97 12.03 9.77
C ARG A 26 -9.92 11.27 10.72
N LYS A 27 -10.22 10.00 10.44
CA LYS A 27 -11.16 9.19 11.23
C LYS A 27 -10.40 8.32 12.24
N PRO A 28 -11.01 7.97 13.39
CA PRO A 28 -10.42 7.04 14.34
C PRO A 28 -10.15 5.69 13.67
N VAL A 29 -8.98 5.14 13.98
CA VAL A 29 -8.50 3.88 13.40
C VAL A 29 -9.07 2.72 14.22
N SER A 30 -9.51 1.69 13.51
CA SER A 30 -9.91 0.42 14.13
C SER A 30 -9.06 -0.70 13.57
N ALA A 31 -8.89 -1.77 14.35
CA ALA A 31 -8.24 -3.01 13.92
C ALA A 31 -8.71 -3.47 12.53
N LYS A 32 -10.05 -3.51 12.32
CA LYS A 32 -10.64 -3.93 11.03
C LYS A 32 -10.16 -3.06 9.88
N LYS A 33 -10.16 -1.73 10.03
CA LYS A 33 -9.71 -0.79 8.97
C LYS A 33 -8.21 -0.92 8.64
N ILE A 34 -7.38 -1.40 9.56
CA ILE A 34 -5.94 -1.62 9.31
C ILE A 34 -5.73 -2.87 8.44
N LEU A 35 -6.45 -3.96 8.71
CA LEU A 35 -6.31 -5.26 8.04
C LEU A 35 -7.13 -5.37 6.75
N LEU A 36 -8.13 -4.51 6.56
CA LEU A 36 -9.02 -4.57 5.40
C LEU A 36 -8.29 -4.45 4.04
N PRO A 37 -7.28 -3.56 3.85
CA PRO A 37 -6.59 -3.43 2.57
C PRO A 37 -5.88 -4.70 2.05
N PRO A 38 -5.02 -5.42 2.82
CA PRO A 38 -4.37 -6.63 2.32
C PRO A 38 -5.38 -7.74 2.01
N VAL A 39 -6.50 -7.81 2.74
CA VAL A 39 -7.59 -8.76 2.45
C VAL A 39 -8.19 -8.46 1.08
N PHE A 40 -8.55 -7.20 0.79
CA PHE A 40 -9.05 -6.85 -0.54
C PHE A 40 -7.99 -6.96 -1.65
N MET A 41 -6.72 -6.74 -1.36
CA MET A 41 -5.68 -6.94 -2.37
C MET A 41 -5.47 -8.42 -2.69
N SER A 42 -5.69 -9.33 -1.72
CA SER A 42 -5.57 -10.77 -1.94
C SER A 42 -6.54 -11.31 -2.99
N THR A 43 -7.74 -10.73 -3.14
CA THR A 43 -8.66 -11.12 -4.23
C THR A 43 -8.11 -10.78 -5.60
N GLY A 44 -7.22 -9.78 -5.70
CA GLY A 44 -6.50 -9.45 -6.92
C GLY A 44 -5.51 -10.54 -7.37
N ALA A 45 -5.11 -11.46 -6.48
CA ALA A 45 -4.23 -12.58 -6.83
C ALA A 45 -4.87 -13.53 -7.87
N LEU A 46 -6.19 -13.49 -8.02
CA LEU A 46 -6.91 -14.25 -9.05
C LEU A 46 -6.45 -13.90 -10.47
N MET A 47 -5.82 -12.75 -10.69
CA MET A 47 -5.29 -12.39 -12.02
C MET A 47 -4.19 -13.37 -12.50
N PHE A 48 -3.44 -14.02 -11.61
CA PHE A 48 -2.41 -14.99 -11.98
C PHE A 48 -2.95 -16.32 -12.50
N LEU A 49 -4.26 -16.56 -12.37
CA LEU A 49 -4.92 -17.68 -13.04
C LEU A 49 -4.81 -17.54 -14.56
N HIS A 50 -4.77 -16.32 -15.07
CA HIS A 50 -4.66 -16.04 -16.49
C HIS A 50 -3.18 -15.97 -16.92
N PRO A 51 -2.77 -16.71 -17.98
CA PRO A 51 -1.36 -16.78 -18.41
C PRO A 51 -0.71 -15.44 -18.70
N TYR A 52 -1.49 -14.46 -19.15
CA TYR A 52 -1.04 -13.10 -19.47
C TYR A 52 -0.36 -12.38 -18.29
N PHE A 53 -0.71 -12.71 -17.04
CA PHE A 53 -0.16 -12.05 -15.85
C PHE A 53 0.88 -12.89 -15.11
N ARG A 54 1.27 -14.05 -15.66
CA ARG A 54 2.28 -14.89 -15.02
C ARG A 54 3.63 -14.21 -15.12
N VAL A 55 4.40 -14.36 -14.04
CA VAL A 55 5.74 -13.82 -13.84
C VAL A 55 6.65 -14.97 -13.47
N THR A 56 7.91 -14.85 -13.84
CA THR A 56 8.95 -15.83 -13.49
C THR A 56 9.24 -15.83 -11.99
N ALA A 57 9.78 -16.94 -11.47
CA ALA A 57 10.11 -17.05 -10.05
C ALA A 57 11.14 -15.99 -9.60
N VAL A 58 12.04 -15.58 -10.50
CA VAL A 58 13.05 -14.55 -10.24
C VAL A 58 12.37 -13.19 -10.04
N GLU A 59 11.45 -12.81 -10.93
CA GLU A 59 10.70 -11.55 -10.82
C GLU A 59 9.81 -11.51 -9.58
N ILE A 60 9.22 -12.66 -9.19
CA ILE A 60 8.48 -12.77 -7.93
C ILE A 60 9.41 -12.44 -6.76
N LEU A 61 10.60 -13.04 -6.71
CA LEU A 61 11.57 -12.83 -5.64
C LEU A 61 12.03 -11.37 -5.58
N GLU A 62 12.34 -10.76 -6.72
CA GLU A 62 12.73 -9.36 -6.82
C GLU A 62 11.60 -8.44 -6.35
N ALA A 63 10.38 -8.61 -6.88
CA ALA A 63 9.23 -7.79 -6.54
C ALA A 63 8.87 -7.89 -5.05
N VAL A 64 8.89 -9.11 -4.48
CA VAL A 64 8.65 -9.32 -3.05
C VAL A 64 9.74 -8.65 -2.22
N THR A 65 11.02 -8.82 -2.57
CA THR A 65 12.15 -8.26 -1.82
C THR A 65 12.07 -6.73 -1.81
N VAL A 66 11.87 -6.11 -2.97
CA VAL A 66 11.72 -4.66 -3.10
C VAL A 66 10.48 -4.17 -2.34
N GLY A 67 9.35 -4.89 -2.45
CA GLY A 67 8.13 -4.59 -1.71
C GLY A 67 8.35 -4.59 -0.19
N MET A 68 9.04 -5.61 0.34
CA MET A 68 9.39 -5.70 1.74
C MET A 68 10.32 -4.55 2.18
N LEU A 69 11.31 -4.19 1.37
CA LEU A 69 12.19 -3.04 1.65
C LEU A 69 11.39 -1.73 1.78
N PHE A 70 10.46 -1.48 0.86
CA PHE A 70 9.57 -0.32 0.96
C PHE A 70 8.65 -0.38 2.18
N SER A 71 8.24 -1.57 2.60
CA SER A 71 7.42 -1.73 3.81
C SER A 71 8.13 -1.23 5.07
N ILE A 72 9.46 -1.40 5.17
CA ILE A 72 10.25 -0.93 6.31
C ILE A 72 10.18 0.60 6.42
N LEU A 73 10.32 1.30 5.29
CA LEU A 73 10.19 2.76 5.23
C LEU A 73 8.78 3.22 5.64
N LEU A 74 7.74 2.49 5.22
CA LEU A 74 6.36 2.78 5.61
C LEU A 74 6.11 2.55 7.09
N ILE A 75 6.65 1.48 7.67
CA ILE A 75 6.53 1.17 9.09
C ILE A 75 7.19 2.28 9.92
N LYS A 76 8.43 2.66 9.57
CA LYS A 76 9.19 3.69 10.29
C LYS A 76 8.50 5.06 10.29
N THR A 77 7.79 5.38 9.20
CA THR A 77 7.11 6.66 9.04
C THR A 77 5.67 6.67 9.54
N SER A 78 5.11 5.50 9.86
CA SER A 78 3.75 5.37 10.40
C SER A 78 3.79 5.47 11.92
N LYS A 79 3.22 6.53 12.48
CA LYS A 79 3.10 6.73 13.93
C LYS A 79 1.63 6.79 14.32
N PHE A 80 1.31 6.29 15.50
CA PHE A 80 -0.02 6.46 16.10
C PHE A 80 0.02 7.57 17.13
N GLU A 81 -1.04 8.37 17.18
CA GLU A 81 -1.24 9.42 18.17
C GLU A 81 -2.54 9.13 18.93
N LEU A 82 -2.48 9.26 20.26
CA LEU A 82 -3.66 9.20 21.11
C LEU A 82 -4.25 10.60 21.21
N ARG A 83 -5.52 10.77 20.88
CA ARG A 83 -6.25 12.03 21.03
C ARG A 83 -7.64 11.72 21.58
N GLU A 84 -8.02 12.38 22.67
CA GLU A 84 -9.39 12.31 23.23
C GLU A 84 -9.90 10.85 23.35
N GLU A 85 -9.08 9.99 23.97
CA GLU A 85 -9.37 8.55 24.17
C GLU A 85 -9.51 7.69 22.89
N ALA A 86 -9.22 8.24 21.71
CA ALA A 86 -9.22 7.49 20.45
C ALA A 86 -7.81 7.42 19.83
N ILE A 87 -7.52 6.29 19.18
CA ILE A 87 -6.25 6.06 18.48
C ILE A 87 -6.39 6.56 17.04
N TYR A 88 -5.58 7.56 16.70
CA TYR A 88 -5.50 8.12 15.37
C TYR A 88 -4.17 7.74 14.70
N LEU A 89 -4.21 7.60 13.38
CA LEU A 89 -2.99 7.43 12.58
C LEU A 89 -2.42 8.81 12.25
N LYS A 90 -1.19 9.09 12.70
CA LYS A 90 -0.43 10.24 12.21
C LYS A 90 -0.12 10.03 10.74
N ARG A 91 -0.53 10.98 9.89
CA ARG A 91 -0.35 10.89 8.44
C ARG A 91 1.13 10.70 8.09
N SER A 92 1.46 9.56 7.47
CA SER A 92 2.78 9.37 6.86
C SER A 92 2.80 10.05 5.48
N LYS A 93 3.61 11.11 5.34
CA LYS A 93 3.89 11.74 4.03
C LYS A 93 4.60 10.76 3.06
N ALA A 94 5.30 9.76 3.61
CA ALA A 94 6.05 8.78 2.83
C ALA A 94 5.15 7.84 2.04
N PHE A 95 3.92 7.58 2.50
CA PHE A 95 2.99 6.75 1.74
C PHE A 95 2.59 7.41 0.40
N GLY A 96 2.35 8.73 0.40
CA GLY A 96 2.08 9.48 -0.82
C GLY A 96 3.29 9.54 -1.75
N PHE A 97 4.48 9.76 -1.19
CA PHE A 97 5.74 9.75 -1.94
C PHE A 97 5.99 8.40 -2.61
N ILE A 98 5.81 7.28 -1.89
CA ILE A 98 5.98 5.94 -2.44
C ILE A 98 5.02 5.69 -3.60
N LEU A 99 3.74 6.05 -3.48
CA LEU A 99 2.79 5.91 -4.59
C LEU A 99 3.21 6.73 -5.82
N ILE A 100 3.70 7.95 -5.63
CA ILE A 100 4.17 8.79 -6.73
C ILE A 100 5.41 8.19 -7.39
N VAL A 101 6.39 7.72 -6.60
CA VAL A 101 7.59 7.05 -7.11
C VAL A 101 7.21 5.77 -7.87
N LEU A 102 6.30 4.96 -7.33
CA LEU A 102 5.77 3.76 -8.00
C LEU A 102 5.09 4.09 -9.33
N LEU A 103 4.28 5.16 -9.36
CA LEU A 103 3.59 5.63 -10.57
C LEU A 103 4.57 6.16 -11.62
N LEU A 104 5.59 6.90 -11.20
CA LEU A 104 6.63 7.44 -12.08
C LEU A 104 7.52 6.33 -12.64
N ILE A 105 7.97 5.40 -11.79
CA ILE A 105 8.69 4.20 -12.24
C ILE A 105 7.84 3.45 -13.26
N ARG A 106 6.54 3.28 -13.03
CA ARG A 106 5.62 2.63 -13.97
C ARG A 106 5.53 3.35 -15.32
N LEU A 107 5.45 4.68 -15.31
CA LEU A 107 5.38 5.48 -16.54
C LEU A 107 6.70 5.44 -17.32
N LEU A 108 7.84 5.49 -16.62
CA LEU A 108 9.17 5.45 -17.20
C LEU A 108 9.53 4.05 -17.74
N PHE A 109 9.26 2.98 -16.98
CA PHE A 109 9.46 1.61 -17.43
C PHE A 109 8.64 1.29 -18.68
N LYS A 110 7.38 1.73 -18.73
CA LYS A 110 6.56 1.57 -19.94
C LYS A 110 7.19 2.30 -21.13
N SER A 111 7.82 3.46 -20.94
CA SER A 111 8.39 4.23 -22.07
C SER A 111 9.74 3.69 -22.56
N PHE A 112 10.59 3.16 -21.66
CA PHE A 112 11.94 2.68 -22.01
C PHE A 112 12.01 1.17 -22.29
N LEU A 113 11.12 0.37 -21.68
CA LEU A 113 11.17 -1.09 -21.67
C LEU A 113 9.98 -1.76 -22.40
N SER A 114 9.22 -1.00 -23.22
CA SER A 114 8.10 -1.54 -24.03
C SER A 114 8.54 -2.48 -25.17
N GLN A 115 9.83 -2.78 -25.32
CA GLN A 115 10.30 -3.73 -26.34
C GLN A 115 10.60 -5.14 -25.81
N SER A 116 10.70 -5.36 -24.49
CA SER A 116 11.14 -6.66 -23.95
C SER A 116 10.22 -7.31 -22.90
N ILE A 117 9.33 -6.57 -22.23
CA ILE A 117 8.43 -7.15 -21.21
C ILE A 117 6.96 -6.87 -21.58
N ASP A 118 6.12 -7.91 -21.58
CA ASP A 118 4.69 -7.78 -21.87
C ASP A 118 3.98 -6.96 -20.76
N VAL A 119 2.99 -6.18 -21.15
CA VAL A 119 2.22 -5.31 -20.24
C VAL A 119 1.51 -6.13 -19.15
N GLY A 120 1.18 -7.39 -19.43
CA GLY A 120 0.58 -8.33 -18.49
C GLY A 120 1.53 -8.76 -17.37
N GLU A 121 2.74 -9.20 -17.74
CA GLU A 121 3.80 -9.61 -16.79
C GLU A 121 4.19 -8.45 -15.87
N LEU A 122 4.37 -7.25 -16.45
CA LEU A 122 4.65 -6.03 -15.69
C LEU A 122 3.54 -5.73 -14.66
N SER A 123 2.27 -5.91 -15.05
CA SER A 123 1.13 -5.73 -14.14
C SER A 123 1.14 -6.76 -13.01
N GLY A 124 1.55 -8.00 -13.30
CA GLY A 124 1.85 -9.06 -12.34
C GLY A 124 2.88 -8.63 -11.29
N MET A 125 4.05 -8.19 -11.76
CA MET A 125 5.15 -7.73 -10.89
C MET A 125 4.72 -6.56 -9.98
N PHE A 126 4.01 -5.57 -10.54
CA PHE A 126 3.52 -4.43 -9.77
C PHE A 126 2.57 -4.84 -8.65
N TRP A 127 1.69 -5.80 -8.90
CA TRP A 127 0.81 -6.32 -7.86
C TRP A 127 1.60 -7.04 -6.77
N ILE A 128 2.57 -7.88 -7.14
CA ILE A 128 3.40 -8.62 -6.17
C ILE A 128 4.19 -7.67 -5.29
N LEU A 129 4.81 -6.66 -5.89
CA LEU A 129 5.53 -5.62 -5.16
C LEU A 129 4.59 -4.89 -4.20
N ALA A 130 3.40 -4.48 -4.67
CA ALA A 130 2.42 -3.80 -3.84
C ALA A 130 1.91 -4.69 -2.70
N PHE A 131 1.69 -5.98 -2.95
CA PHE A 131 1.25 -6.96 -1.96
C PHE A 131 2.35 -7.24 -0.91
N GLY A 132 3.58 -7.47 -1.37
CA GLY A 132 4.77 -7.64 -0.53
C GLY A 132 5.08 -6.41 0.32
N MET A 133 4.70 -5.21 -0.14
CA MET A 133 4.80 -3.98 0.64
C MET A 133 3.67 -3.82 1.67
N ILE A 134 2.41 -4.04 1.26
CA ILE A 134 1.25 -3.69 2.09
C ILE A 134 1.04 -4.64 3.26
N VAL A 135 1.30 -5.93 3.08
CA VAL A 135 1.08 -6.97 4.09
C VAL A 135 1.92 -6.73 5.35
N PRO A 136 3.27 -6.69 5.29
CA PRO A 136 4.11 -6.47 6.47
C PRO A 136 3.85 -5.10 7.10
N TRP A 137 3.62 -4.06 6.29
CA TRP A 137 3.32 -2.74 6.83
C TRP A 137 2.02 -2.70 7.64
N ARG A 138 0.92 -3.24 7.09
CA ARG A 138 -0.37 -3.26 7.79
C ARG A 138 -0.35 -4.17 9.01
N LEU A 139 0.38 -5.28 8.96
CA LEU A 139 0.55 -6.16 10.12
C LEU A 139 1.31 -5.45 11.25
N ALA A 140 2.42 -4.76 10.94
CA ALA A 140 3.16 -3.97 11.92
C ALA A 140 2.30 -2.85 12.53
N MET A 141 1.49 -2.16 11.71
CA MET A 141 0.54 -1.17 12.20
C MET A 141 -0.51 -1.77 13.14
N TYR A 142 -1.01 -2.97 12.84
CA TYR A 142 -1.98 -3.67 13.70
C TYR A 142 -1.37 -4.03 15.06
N LEU A 143 -0.12 -4.50 15.09
CA LEU A 143 0.60 -4.80 16.33
C LEU A 143 0.81 -3.54 17.18
N GLN A 144 1.22 -2.42 16.55
CA GLN A 144 1.36 -1.13 17.23
C GLN A 144 0.02 -0.64 17.80
N TYR A 145 -1.06 -0.77 17.03
CA TYR A 145 -2.42 -0.44 17.47
C TYR A 145 -2.85 -1.29 18.67
N LYS A 146 -2.63 -2.60 18.64
CA LYS A 146 -2.99 -3.51 19.74
C LYS A 146 -2.21 -3.16 21.01
N LYS A 147 -0.91 -2.87 20.90
CA LYS A 147 -0.08 -2.44 22.04
C LYS A 147 -0.60 -1.14 22.68
N LEU A 148 -0.98 -0.16 21.86
CA LEU A 148 -1.52 1.12 22.34
C LEU A 148 -2.92 0.94 22.96
N SER A 149 -3.78 0.12 22.34
CA SER A 149 -5.11 -0.19 22.87
C SER A 149 -5.07 -0.90 24.21
N LEU A 150 -4.12 -1.83 24.41
CA LEU A 150 -3.92 -2.48 25.70
C LEU A 150 -3.46 -1.49 26.77
N LYS A 151 -2.57 -0.56 26.43
CA LYS A 151 -2.12 0.49 27.35
C LYS A 151 -3.28 1.40 27.78
N LEU A 152 -4.11 1.83 26.82
CA LEU A 152 -5.29 2.64 27.09
C LEU A 152 -6.28 1.93 28.02
N ASN A 153 -6.54 0.64 27.80
CA ASN A 153 -7.44 -0.14 28.67
C ASN A 153 -6.87 -0.31 30.09
N LYS A 154 -5.54 -0.48 30.22
CA LYS A 154 -4.86 -0.55 31.52
C LYS A 154 -4.96 0.77 32.28
N ASP A 155 -4.69 1.90 31.62
CA ASP A 155 -4.76 3.23 32.25
C ASP A 155 -6.20 3.52 32.73
N ARG A 156 -7.23 3.14 31.95
CA ARG A 156 -8.64 3.25 32.35
C ARG A 156 -8.99 2.41 33.58
N SER A 157 -8.40 1.22 33.74
CA SER A 157 -8.64 0.36 34.91
C SER A 157 -7.99 0.83 36.22
N VAL A 158 -7.04 1.77 36.14
CA VAL A 158 -6.33 2.34 37.31
C VAL A 158 -6.98 3.65 37.76
N SER A 159 -7.73 4.32 36.88
CA SER A 159 -8.43 5.59 37.16
C SER A 159 -9.86 5.43 37.70
N ILE A 160 -10.34 4.19 37.85
CA ILE A 160 -11.65 3.83 38.43
C ILE A 160 -11.37 3.17 39.78
#